data_AF-A0A1K1LYM5-F1
#
_entry.id   AF-A0A1K1LYM5-F1
#
_cell.length_a   1.000
_cell.length_b   1.000
_cell.length_c   1.000
_cell.angle_alpha   90.00
_cell.angle_beta   90.00
_cell.angle_gamma   90.00
#
_symmetry.space_group_name_H-M   'P 1'
#
loop_
_entity.id
_entity.type
_entity.pdbx_description
1 polymer ?
#
loop_
_entity_poly.entity_id
_entity_poly.type
_entity_poly.pdbx_seq_one_letter_code
_entity_poly.pdbx_strand_id
1 'polypeptide(L)' 'MPEHLDIHPICDATHKHAKMRVWQAKRPRYHIHFTSTCSSWLNQVER' A
#
# COMPACT_ATOMS: atom_id res chain seq x y z
N MET A 1 4.39 2.43 17.11
CA MET A 1 3.06 2.38 16.47
C MET A 1 2.11 1.73 17.45
N PRO A 2 0.92 2.31 17.71
CA PRO A 2 -0.06 1.70 18.59
C PRO A 2 -0.44 0.30 18.09
N GLU A 3 -0.45 -0.69 18.98
CA GLU A 3 -0.58 -2.11 18.59
C GLU A 3 -1.99 -2.47 18.09
N HIS A 4 -2.99 -1.64 18.41
CA HIS A 4 -4.39 -1.83 18.06
C HIS A 4 -4.82 -1.16 16.75
N LEU A 5 -3.92 -0.46 16.06
CA LEU A 5 -4.25 0.24 14.82
C LEU A 5 -3.82 -0.56 13.59
N ASP A 6 -4.66 -0.52 12.56
CA ASP A 6 -4.37 -1.04 11.24
C ASP A 6 -3.62 -0.01 10.39
N ILE A 7 -2.80 -0.51 9.47
CA ILE A 7 -1.93 0.31 8.62
C ILE A 7 -2.49 0.26 7.20
N HIS A 8 -2.86 1.43 6.68
CA HIS A 8 -3.47 1.60 5.36
C HIS A 8 -2.54 2.39 4.42
N PRO A 9 -1.47 1.78 3.88
CA PRO A 9 -0.62 2.46 2.92
C PRO A 9 -1.35 2.58 1.57
N ILE A 10 -1.24 3.75 0.96
CA ILE A 10 -1.68 4.03 -0.41
C ILE A 10 -0.43 4.11 -1.28
N CYS A 11 -0.35 3.29 -2.33
CA CYS A 11 0.81 3.23 -3.22
C CYS A 11 0.39 3.25 -4.68
N ASP A 12 1.30 3.67 -5.56
CA ASP A 12 1.15 3.47 -7.00
C ASP A 12 1.18 1.96 -7.35
N ALA A 13 0.69 1.60 -8.53
CA ALA A 13 0.34 0.26 -9.00
C ALA A 13 1.54 -0.73 -9.09
N THR A 14 2.14 -1.07 -7.95
CA THR A 14 3.20 -2.08 -7.77
C THR A 14 2.65 -3.48 -7.48
N HIS A 15 1.33 -3.66 -7.61
CA HIS A 15 0.59 -4.84 -7.17
C HIS A 15 0.92 -6.14 -7.92
N LYS A 16 1.62 -6.07 -9.06
CA LYS A 16 1.96 -7.25 -9.88
C LYS A 16 3.22 -7.98 -9.41
N HIS A 17 3.94 -7.46 -8.42
CA HIS A 17 5.13 -8.12 -7.90
C HIS A 17 4.77 -9.25 -6.92
N ALA A 18 5.16 -10.49 -7.26
CA ALA A 18 4.95 -11.66 -6.40
C ALA A 18 5.51 -11.46 -4.97
N LYS A 19 6.62 -10.73 -4.83
CA LYS A 19 7.22 -10.38 -3.53
C LYS A 19 6.27 -9.54 -2.65
N MET A 20 5.54 -8.60 -3.24
CA MET A 20 4.56 -7.76 -2.52
C MET A 20 3.41 -8.63 -1.98
N ARG A 21 2.89 -9.54 -2.82
CA ARG A 21 1.79 -10.43 -2.44
C ARG A 21 2.17 -11.36 -1.29
N VAL A 22 3.38 -11.92 -1.31
CA VAL A 22 3.91 -12.75 -0.21
C VAL A 22 4.14 -11.92 1.06
N TRP A 23 4.63 -10.69 0.92
CA TRP A 23 4.83 -9.79 2.05
C TRP A 23 3.54 -9.41 2.75
N GLN A 24 2.47 -9.13 1.98
CA GLN A 24 1.13 -8.79 2.48
C GLN A 24 0.48 -9.99 3.16
N ALA A 25 0.58 -11.19 2.59
CA ALA A 25 0.05 -12.41 3.20
C ALA A 25 0.65 -12.70 4.59
N LYS A 26 1.91 -12.31 4.82
CA LYS A 26 2.59 -12.43 6.12
C LYS A 26 2.22 -11.33 7.12
N ARG A 27 1.44 -10.32 6.71
CA ARG A 27 1.19 -9.08 7.46
C ARG A 27 -0.28 -8.65 7.37
N PRO A 28 -1.18 -9.31 8.12
CA PRO A 28 -2.62 -9.05 8.03
C PRO A 28 -3.02 -7.62 8.47
N ARG A 29 -2.19 -6.94 9.27
CA ARG A 29 -2.40 -5.54 9.70
C ARG A 29 -2.17 -4.49 8.61
N TYR A 30 -1.70 -4.89 7.43
CA TYR A 30 -1.34 -3.97 6.35
C TYR A 30 -2.33 -4.10 5.19
N HIS A 31 -3.25 -3.15 5.10
CA HIS A 31 -4.25 -3.03 4.05
C HIS A 31 -3.75 -2.10 2.95
N ILE A 32 -3.03 -2.66 1.97
CA ILE A 32 -2.43 -1.87 0.89
C ILE A 32 -3.51 -1.50 -0.12
N HIS A 33 -3.69 -0.21 -0.34
CA HIS A 33 -4.55 0.34 -1.39
C HIS A 33 -3.69 0.85 -2.55
N PHE A 34 -4.19 0.68 -3.78
CA PHE A 34 -3.48 1.12 -4.98
C PHE A 34 -4.24 2.25 -5.67
N THR A 35 -3.53 3.32 -6.03
CA THR A 35 -4.07 4.36 -6.90
C THR A 35 -4.17 3.83 -8.33
N SER A 36 -5.18 4.29 -9.07
CA SER A 36 -5.25 4.02 -10.52
C SER A 36 -4.09 4.71 -11.23
N THR A 37 -3.60 4.09 -12.31
CA THR A 37 -2.56 4.67 -13.16
C THR A 37 -2.94 6.10 -13.54
N CYS A 38 -1.99 7.04 -13.40
CA CYS A 38 -2.16 8.48 -13.66
C CYS A 38 -2.88 9.29 -12.55
N SER A 39 -3.00 8.76 -11.34
CA SER A 39 -3.51 9.51 -10.17
C SER A 39 -2.40 10.04 -9.26
N SER A 40 -1.31 10.55 -9.83
CA SER A 40 -0.15 11.08 -9.08
C SER A 40 -0.51 12.29 -8.20
N TRP A 41 -1.54 13.05 -8.57
CA TRP A 41 -2.06 14.18 -7.79
C TRP A 41 -2.60 13.80 -6.39
N LEU A 42 -2.91 12.51 -6.17
CA LEU A 42 -3.31 11.97 -4.86
C LEU A 42 -2.13 11.52 -4.00
N ASN A 43 -0.92 11.48 -4.57
CA ASN A 43 0.25 10.96 -3.90
C ASN A 43 0.94 12.06 -3.07
N GLN A 44 0.96 11.90 -1.75
CA GLN A 44 1.53 12.90 -0.85
C GLN A 44 3.05 13.03 -0.94
N VAL A 45 3.75 12.03 -1.49
CA VAL A 45 5.21 12.05 -1.62
C VAL A 45 5.71 12.65 -2.94
N GLU A 46 4.81 13.02 -3.85
CA GLU A 46 5.13 13.67 -5.13
C GLU A 46 5.04 15.21 -5.05
N ARG A 47 4.95 15.78 -3.85
CA ARG A 47 4.93 17.22 -3.55
C ARG A 47 6.01 17.58 -2.55
#